data_AF-A0A1G0SXH5-F1
#
_entry.id   AF-A0A1G0SXH5-F1
#
_cell.length_a   1.000
_cell.length_b   1.000
_cell.length_c   1.000
_cell.angle_alpha   90.00
_cell.angle_beta   90.00
_cell.angle_gamma   90.00
#
_symmetry.space_group_name_H-M   'P 1'
#
loop_
_entity.id
_entity.type
_entity.pdbx_description
1 polymer ?
#
loop_
_entity_poly.entity_id
_entity_poly.type
_entity_poly.pdbx_seq_one_letter_code
_entity_poly.pdbx_strand_id
1 'polypeptide(L)'
;MFTDITYMMTFKNIFKSIYLPIKILFIASLIFIILYKFLFLKMSELFSGAAILGEIFYNLSLAILASAIFYFVVIHLKDFYDKRDVFKIVSNRLNGFINIRNRIQMEIVAKNNLPFDNKNISEDLIKEIFSKINPSDNSPVVIFPTKGKHTWLDFLILFSNKSLDLIKDTYQFMPYLDKALLNLLYKIESSNFIVNLKSFDSTPNYEYADLTPFAKSFYNYSKIIDELDSYIEEKTKLYM
;
A
#
# COMPACT_ATOMS: atom_id res chain seq x y z
N MET A 1 -12.48 -27.01 9.87
CA MET A 1 -11.83 -26.42 11.07
C MET A 1 -10.86 -25.29 10.72
N PHE A 2 -9.95 -25.43 9.74
CA PHE A 2 -9.15 -24.29 9.25
C PHE A 2 -9.98 -23.24 8.48
N THR A 3 -11.01 -23.67 7.75
CA THR A 3 -11.94 -22.80 7.03
C THR A 3 -12.70 -21.84 7.95
N ASP A 4 -13.25 -22.34 9.06
CA ASP A 4 -14.11 -21.54 9.96
C ASP A 4 -13.36 -20.40 10.64
N ILE A 5 -12.10 -20.63 10.99
CA ILE A 5 -11.22 -19.62 11.61
C ILE A 5 -10.89 -18.51 10.61
N THR A 6 -10.57 -18.85 9.35
CA THR A 6 -10.31 -17.87 8.29
C THR A 6 -11.56 -17.02 8.03
N TYR A 7 -12.74 -17.62 7.93
CA TYR A 7 -13.99 -16.88 7.73
C TYR A 7 -14.30 -15.93 8.89
N MET A 8 -14.07 -16.33 10.15
CA MET A 8 -14.26 -15.45 11.31
C MET A 8 -13.27 -14.26 11.32
N MET A 9 -12.01 -14.47 10.93
CA MET A 9 -11.01 -13.39 10.84
C MET A 9 -11.35 -12.41 9.72
N THR A 10 -11.73 -12.90 8.54
CA THR A 10 -12.16 -12.04 7.43
C THR A 10 -13.40 -11.24 7.79
N PHE A 11 -14.39 -11.85 8.45
CA PHE A 11 -15.62 -11.16 8.86
C PHE A 11 -15.35 -10.05 9.88
N LYS A 12 -14.47 -10.31 10.86
CA LYS A 12 -14.03 -9.28 11.84
C LYS A 12 -13.36 -8.10 11.14
N ASN A 13 -12.50 -8.35 10.15
CA ASN A 13 -11.82 -7.31 9.38
C ASN A 13 -12.81 -6.48 8.54
N ILE A 14 -13.79 -7.14 7.91
CA ILE A 14 -14.88 -6.47 7.19
C ILE A 14 -15.63 -5.53 8.12
N PHE A 15 -16.06 -5.99 9.30
CA PHE A 15 -16.76 -5.14 10.27
C PHE A 15 -15.90 -4.01 10.83
N LYS A 16 -14.61 -4.27 11.08
CA LYS A 16 -13.66 -3.26 11.56
C LYS A 16 -13.55 -2.11 10.55
N SER A 17 -13.56 -2.41 9.25
CA SER A 17 -13.39 -1.42 8.18
C SER A 17 -14.60 -0.51 7.93
N ILE A 18 -15.77 -0.79 8.50
CA ILE A 18 -16.95 0.10 8.39
C ILE A 18 -16.67 1.47 9.03
N TYR A 19 -17.21 2.53 8.43
CA TYR A 19 -17.11 3.90 8.93
C TYR A 19 -17.74 4.05 10.33
N LEU A 20 -17.01 4.68 11.27
CA LEU A 20 -17.38 4.71 12.69
C LEU A 20 -18.77 5.36 12.96
N PRO A 21 -19.12 6.51 12.34
CA PRO A 21 -20.47 7.09 12.49
C PRO A 21 -21.62 6.14 12.12
N ILE A 22 -21.44 5.30 11.10
CA ILE A 22 -22.46 4.31 10.71
C ILE A 22 -22.65 3.27 11.82
N LYS A 23 -21.55 2.81 12.44
CA LYS A 23 -21.62 1.89 13.59
C LYS A 23 -22.37 2.50 14.76
N ILE A 24 -22.07 3.76 15.08
CA ILE A 24 -22.72 4.48 16.19
C ILE A 24 -24.21 4.65 15.92
N LEU A 25 -24.60 5.10 14.71
CA LEU A 25 -25.99 5.25 14.32
C LEU A 25 -26.75 3.92 14.36
N PHE A 26 -26.12 2.83 13.90
CA PHE A 26 -26.71 1.50 13.95
C PHE A 26 -26.97 1.05 15.40
N ILE A 27 -25.98 1.17 16.28
CA ILE A 27 -26.10 0.78 17.70
C ILE A 27 -27.12 1.67 18.41
N ALA A 28 -27.09 2.98 18.20
CA ALA A 28 -28.03 3.92 18.81
C ALA A 28 -29.47 3.62 18.37
N SER A 29 -29.69 3.36 17.09
CA SER A 29 -31.01 2.99 16.54
C SER A 29 -31.50 1.67 17.13
N LEU A 30 -30.61 0.67 17.23
CA LEU A 30 -30.93 -0.63 17.82
C LEU A 30 -31.33 -0.50 19.30
N ILE A 31 -30.55 0.24 20.09
CA ILE A 31 -30.84 0.50 21.50
C ILE A 31 -32.19 1.22 21.63
N PHE A 32 -32.44 2.26 20.83
CA PHE A 32 -33.70 3.00 20.87
C PHE A 32 -34.91 2.10 20.55
N ILE A 33 -34.82 1.24 19.54
CA ILE A 33 -35.86 0.28 19.18
C ILE A 33 -36.18 -0.65 20.37
N ILE A 34 -35.16 -1.15 21.06
CA ILE A 34 -35.33 -2.02 22.23
C ILE A 34 -35.99 -1.24 23.37
N LEU A 35 -35.47 -0.06 23.72
CA LEU A 35 -36.03 0.77 24.79
C LEU A 35 -37.48 1.14 24.50
N TYR A 36 -37.80 1.49 23.25
CA TYR A 36 -39.17 1.83 22.86
C TYR A 36 -40.13 0.64 23.04
N LYS A 37 -39.76 -0.55 22.54
CA LYS A 37 -40.63 -1.73 22.64
C LYS A 37 -40.84 -2.22 24.05
N PHE A 38 -39.81 -2.16 24.91
CA PHE A 38 -39.87 -2.78 26.23
C PHE A 38 -40.24 -1.81 27.35
N LEU A 39 -39.85 -0.53 27.25
CA LEU A 39 -40.08 0.47 28.28
C LEU A 39 -41.14 1.49 27.87
N PHE A 40 -40.91 2.21 26.76
CA PHE A 40 -41.74 3.39 26.44
C PHE A 40 -43.19 3.04 26.09
N LEU A 41 -43.45 1.89 25.47
CA LEU A 41 -44.83 1.43 25.20
C LEU A 41 -45.64 1.13 26.47
N LYS A 42 -44.99 0.86 27.61
CA LYS A 42 -45.66 0.48 28.87
C LYS A 42 -45.79 1.64 29.86
N MET A 43 -45.20 2.79 29.55
CA MET A 43 -45.13 3.92 30.46
C MET A 43 -46.30 4.88 30.21
N SER A 44 -46.82 5.51 31.27
CA SER A 44 -47.80 6.59 31.13
C SER A 44 -47.20 7.78 30.39
N GLU A 45 -48.00 8.50 29.60
CA GLU A 45 -47.55 9.65 28.84
C GLU A 45 -46.91 10.71 29.75
N LEU A 46 -45.65 11.07 29.46
CA LEU A 46 -44.94 12.13 30.19
C LEU A 46 -45.51 13.52 29.88
N PHE A 47 -46.02 13.73 28.66
CA PHE A 47 -46.68 14.94 28.21
C PHE A 47 -47.56 14.63 26.99
N SER A 48 -48.54 15.51 26.71
CA SER A 48 -49.43 15.37 25.55
C SER A 48 -48.63 15.30 24.24
N GLY A 49 -48.72 14.17 23.53
CA GLY A 49 -48.01 13.94 22.26
C GLY A 49 -46.66 13.22 22.39
N ALA A 50 -46.23 12.87 23.60
CA ALA A 50 -45.00 12.08 23.81
C ALA A 50 -45.01 10.72 23.09
N ALA A 51 -46.18 10.07 23.07
CA ALA A 51 -46.37 8.79 22.39
C ALA A 51 -46.14 8.90 20.88
N ILE A 52 -46.66 9.96 20.24
CA ILE A 52 -46.53 10.23 18.81
C ILE A 52 -45.06 10.50 18.46
N LEU A 53 -44.37 11.31 19.24
CA LEU A 53 -42.94 11.55 19.04
C LEU A 53 -42.12 10.25 19.16
N GLY A 54 -42.41 9.43 20.17
CA GLY A 54 -41.77 8.14 20.34
C GLY A 54 -41.95 7.23 19.12
N GLU A 55 -43.16 7.19 18.55
CA GLU A 55 -43.45 6.43 17.33
C GLU A 55 -42.68 6.96 16.11
N ILE A 56 -42.60 8.28 15.93
CA ILE A 56 -41.79 8.90 14.87
C ILE A 56 -40.32 8.49 14.99
N PHE A 57 -39.73 8.61 16.18
CA PHE A 57 -38.33 8.22 16.41
C PHE A 57 -38.12 6.72 16.23
N TYR A 58 -39.11 5.90 16.57
CA TYR A 58 -39.07 4.46 16.36
C TYR A 58 -39.04 4.11 14.86
N ASN A 59 -39.94 4.72 14.07
CA ASN A 59 -39.98 4.54 12.63
C ASN A 59 -38.70 5.05 11.95
N LEU A 60 -38.17 6.18 12.41
CA LEU A 60 -36.89 6.70 11.95
C LEU A 60 -35.73 5.74 12.27
N SER A 61 -35.68 5.20 13.50
CA SER A 61 -34.66 4.23 13.91
C SER A 61 -34.71 2.95 13.08
N LEU A 62 -35.91 2.46 12.76
CA LEU A 62 -36.09 1.33 11.85
C LEU A 62 -35.57 1.63 10.44
N ALA A 63 -35.88 2.81 9.90
CA ALA A 63 -35.39 3.22 8.59
C ALA A 63 -33.85 3.35 8.54
N ILE A 64 -33.25 3.93 9.58
CA ILE A 64 -31.79 4.02 9.73
C ILE A 64 -31.17 2.62 9.81
N LEU A 65 -31.76 1.71 10.59
CA LEU A 65 -31.27 0.35 10.75
C LEU A 65 -31.33 -0.42 9.43
N ALA A 66 -32.44 -0.34 8.70
CA ALA A 66 -32.59 -0.95 7.37
C ALA A 66 -31.58 -0.38 6.37
N SER A 67 -31.40 0.94 6.34
CA SER A 67 -30.43 1.62 5.47
C SER A 67 -28.99 1.21 5.79
N ALA A 68 -28.62 1.10 7.07
CA ALA A 68 -27.31 0.65 7.50
C ALA A 68 -27.02 -0.81 7.10
N ILE A 69 -28.01 -1.71 7.23
CA ILE A 69 -27.89 -3.09 6.75
C ILE A 69 -27.71 -3.12 5.24
N PHE A 70 -28.53 -2.37 4.50
CA PHE A 70 -28.43 -2.29 3.04
C PHE A 70 -27.06 -1.78 2.60
N TYR A 71 -26.59 -0.68 3.19
CA TYR A 71 -25.25 -0.15 2.96
C TYR A 71 -24.17 -1.21 3.21
N PHE A 72 -24.26 -1.92 4.35
CA PHE A 72 -23.28 -2.93 4.71
C PHE A 72 -23.22 -4.07 3.68
N VAL A 73 -24.38 -4.64 3.34
CA VAL A 73 -24.45 -5.82 2.47
C VAL A 73 -24.17 -5.47 1.01
N VAL A 74 -24.75 -4.38 0.51
CA VAL A 74 -24.75 -4.08 -0.93
C VAL A 74 -23.52 -3.28 -1.34
N ILE A 75 -23.06 -2.37 -0.48
CA ILE A 75 -21.99 -1.43 -0.81
C ILE A 75 -20.68 -1.87 -0.15
N HIS A 76 -20.64 -1.93 1.17
CA HIS A 76 -19.40 -2.16 1.93
C HIS A 76 -18.80 -3.53 1.69
N LEU A 77 -19.62 -4.59 1.73
CA LEU A 77 -19.15 -5.96 1.51
C LEU A 77 -18.59 -6.14 0.11
N LYS A 78 -19.28 -5.59 -0.90
CA LYS A 78 -18.84 -5.63 -2.30
C LYS A 78 -17.52 -4.88 -2.47
N ASP A 79 -17.44 -3.62 -2.01
CA ASP A 79 -16.23 -2.80 -2.09
C ASP A 79 -15.03 -3.45 -1.38
N PHE A 80 -15.26 -4.10 -0.22
CA PHE A 80 -14.22 -4.85 0.48
C PHE A 80 -13.66 -6.00 -0.37
N TYR A 81 -14.53 -6.80 -0.98
CA TYR A 81 -14.09 -7.92 -1.82
C TYR A 81 -13.41 -7.46 -3.11
N ASP A 82 -13.95 -6.43 -3.76
CA ASP A 82 -13.35 -5.85 -4.96
C ASP A 82 -11.91 -5.36 -4.64
N LYS A 83 -11.73 -4.60 -3.55
CA LYS A 83 -10.41 -4.15 -3.10
C LYS A 83 -9.49 -5.30 -2.71
N ARG A 84 -10.00 -6.32 -2.03
CA ARG A 84 -9.24 -7.53 -1.64
C ARG A 84 -8.68 -8.23 -2.89
N ASP A 85 -9.53 -8.44 -3.89
CA ASP A 85 -9.15 -9.22 -5.07
C ASP A 85 -8.24 -8.41 -6.00
N VAL A 86 -8.45 -7.10 -6.12
CA VAL A 86 -7.48 -6.20 -6.77
C VAL A 86 -6.16 -6.16 -6.02
N PHE A 87 -6.17 -6.10 -4.68
CA PHE A 87 -4.95 -6.09 -3.89
C PHE A 87 -4.09 -7.34 -4.13
N LYS A 88 -4.68 -8.52 -4.32
CA LYS A 88 -3.92 -9.75 -4.67
C LYS A 88 -3.15 -9.61 -6.00
N ILE A 89 -3.70 -8.86 -6.95
CA ILE A 89 -3.05 -8.60 -8.25
C ILE A 89 -1.96 -7.53 -8.08
N VAL A 90 -2.30 -6.44 -7.38
CA VAL A 90 -1.41 -5.30 -7.17
C VAL A 90 -0.24 -5.66 -6.28
N SER A 91 -0.42 -6.44 -5.21
CA SER A 91 0.64 -6.80 -4.26
C SER A 91 1.82 -7.50 -4.93
N ASN A 92 1.56 -8.36 -5.93
CA ASN A 92 2.61 -8.97 -6.74
C ASN A 92 3.43 -7.93 -7.51
N ARG A 93 2.79 -6.88 -8.02
CA ARG A 93 3.47 -5.75 -8.68
C ARG A 93 4.25 -4.92 -7.66
N LEU A 94 3.68 -4.68 -6.48
CA LEU A 94 4.35 -3.94 -5.41
C LEU A 94 5.61 -4.67 -4.90
N ASN A 95 5.56 -6.00 -4.81
CA ASN A 95 6.73 -6.84 -4.53
C ASN A 95 7.82 -6.70 -5.62
N GLY A 96 7.46 -6.27 -6.82
CA GLY A 96 8.40 -5.89 -7.87
C GLY A 96 9.39 -4.81 -7.40
N PHE A 97 8.95 -3.77 -6.68
CA PHE A 97 9.84 -2.73 -6.17
C PHE A 97 10.84 -3.27 -5.13
N ILE A 98 10.37 -4.16 -4.26
CA ILE A 98 11.21 -4.83 -3.25
C ILE A 98 12.27 -5.67 -3.95
N ASN A 99 11.88 -6.43 -4.98
CA ASN A 99 12.80 -7.24 -5.78
C ASN A 99 13.85 -6.39 -6.51
N ILE A 100 13.45 -5.22 -7.05
CA ILE A 100 14.36 -4.27 -7.69
C ILE A 100 15.40 -3.77 -6.68
N ARG A 101 14.95 -3.26 -5.52
CA ARG A 101 15.83 -2.79 -4.44
C ARG A 101 16.78 -3.89 -3.99
N ASN A 102 16.26 -5.08 -3.71
CA ASN A 102 17.05 -6.22 -3.26
C ASN A 102 18.08 -6.63 -4.31
N ARG A 103 17.71 -6.62 -5.60
CA ARG A 103 18.64 -6.95 -6.67
C ARG A 103 19.80 -5.97 -6.73
N ILE A 104 19.52 -4.66 -6.68
CA ILE A 104 20.58 -3.64 -6.65
C ILE A 104 21.49 -3.86 -5.44
N GLN A 105 20.93 -4.05 -4.24
CA GLN A 105 21.72 -4.27 -3.03
C GLN A 105 22.58 -5.55 -3.09
N MET A 106 22.02 -6.67 -3.56
CA MET A 106 22.76 -7.93 -3.70
C MET A 106 23.96 -7.79 -4.61
N GLU A 107 23.80 -7.14 -5.76
CA GLU A 107 24.88 -6.97 -6.73
C GLU A 107 26.00 -6.06 -6.21
N ILE A 108 25.62 -5.02 -5.47
CA ILE A 108 26.52 -4.06 -4.85
C ILE A 108 27.34 -4.71 -3.74
N VAL A 109 26.71 -5.57 -2.93
CA VAL A 109 27.38 -6.38 -1.90
C VAL A 109 28.28 -7.45 -2.52
N ALA A 110 27.82 -8.15 -3.56
CA ALA A 110 28.58 -9.18 -4.26
C ALA A 110 29.87 -8.62 -4.89
N LYS A 111 29.82 -7.41 -5.45
CA LYS A 111 30.99 -6.71 -5.99
C LYS A 111 32.06 -6.41 -4.93
N ASN A 112 31.69 -6.37 -3.65
CA ASN A 112 32.54 -5.91 -2.55
C ASN A 112 32.88 -6.99 -1.53
N ASN A 113 32.49 -8.25 -1.77
CA ASN A 113 32.71 -9.39 -0.86
C ASN A 113 32.23 -9.12 0.58
N LEU A 114 31.19 -8.31 0.76
CA LEU A 114 30.63 -8.02 2.07
C LEU A 114 29.59 -9.08 2.46
N PRO A 115 29.43 -9.41 3.76
CA PRO A 115 28.32 -10.24 4.22
C PRO A 115 26.99 -9.51 3.97
N PHE A 116 26.03 -10.20 3.36
CA PHE A 116 24.74 -9.64 2.97
C PHE A 116 23.74 -9.68 4.14
N ASP A 117 23.37 -8.51 4.67
CA ASP A 117 22.15 -8.30 5.44
C ASP A 117 21.25 -7.30 4.69
N ASN A 118 20.14 -7.79 4.14
CA ASN A 118 19.23 -7.01 3.30
C ASN A 118 18.40 -5.97 4.07
N LYS A 119 18.33 -6.07 5.39
CA LYS A 119 17.42 -5.23 6.19
C LYS A 119 18.07 -4.00 6.81
N ASN A 120 19.40 -3.95 6.91
CA ASN A 120 20.10 -2.90 7.66
C ASN A 120 21.35 -2.35 6.95
N ILE A 121 21.24 -2.01 5.67
CA ILE A 121 22.31 -1.29 4.99
C ILE A 121 22.26 0.20 5.36
N SER A 122 23.30 0.71 6.02
CA SER A 122 23.42 2.12 6.39
C SER A 122 23.78 3.00 5.18
N GLU A 123 23.47 4.30 5.25
CA GLU A 123 23.85 5.26 4.21
C GLU A 123 25.38 5.28 3.99
N ASP A 124 26.15 5.25 5.09
CA ASP A 124 27.62 5.24 5.03
C ASP A 124 28.16 3.99 4.32
N LEU A 125 27.56 2.82 4.56
CA LEU A 125 27.94 1.59 3.88
C LEU A 125 27.60 1.65 2.38
N ILE A 126 26.44 2.17 2.01
CA ILE A 126 26.08 2.39 0.59
C ILE A 126 27.11 3.33 -0.05
N LYS A 127 27.46 4.41 0.64
CA LYS A 127 28.43 5.41 0.16
C LYS A 127 29.82 4.79 -0.04
N GLU A 128 30.29 4.01 0.93
CA GLU A 128 31.57 3.29 0.84
C GLU A 128 31.59 2.29 -0.32
N ILE A 129 30.47 1.62 -0.57
CA ILE A 129 30.40 0.69 -1.68
C ILE A 129 30.36 1.43 -3.02
N PHE A 130 29.53 2.47 -3.12
CA PHE A 130 29.34 3.22 -4.36
C PHE A 130 30.63 3.93 -4.80
N SER A 131 31.52 4.31 -3.87
CA SER A 131 32.84 4.90 -4.19
C SER A 131 33.81 3.92 -4.84
N LYS A 132 33.56 2.61 -4.74
CA LYS A 132 34.39 1.55 -5.35
C LYS A 132 33.86 1.08 -6.71
N ILE A 133 32.74 1.62 -7.17
CA ILE A 133 32.10 1.21 -8.42
C ILE A 133 32.26 2.31 -9.45
N ASN A 134 33.05 2.07 -10.49
CA ASN A 134 33.10 2.95 -11.65
C ASN A 134 31.77 2.80 -12.44
N PRO A 135 31.06 3.89 -12.76
CA PRO A 135 29.78 3.82 -13.46
C PRO A 135 29.88 3.15 -14.84
N SER A 136 31.06 3.24 -15.49
CA SER A 136 31.35 2.66 -16.81
C SER A 136 31.86 1.22 -16.77
N ASP A 137 32.11 0.67 -15.57
CA ASP A 137 32.48 -0.74 -15.43
C ASP A 137 31.34 -1.64 -15.92
N ASN A 138 31.70 -2.84 -16.40
CA ASN A 138 30.71 -3.84 -16.77
C ASN A 138 29.78 -4.13 -15.58
N SER A 139 28.48 -4.02 -15.83
CA SER A 139 27.45 -4.38 -14.87
C SER A 139 27.37 -5.90 -14.72
N PRO A 140 26.82 -6.39 -13.60
CA PRO A 140 26.63 -7.81 -13.35
C PRO A 140 25.49 -8.43 -14.18
N VAL A 141 24.73 -7.64 -14.96
CA VAL A 141 23.57 -8.13 -15.70
C VAL A 141 23.88 -8.25 -17.18
N VAL A 142 23.62 -9.45 -17.73
CA VAL A 142 23.46 -9.66 -19.17
C VAL A 142 22.01 -9.31 -19.52
N ILE A 143 21.79 -8.15 -20.13
CA ILE A 143 20.45 -7.72 -20.57
C ILE A 143 20.15 -8.43 -21.91
N PHE A 144 19.16 -9.31 -21.93
CA PHE A 144 18.65 -9.93 -23.17
C PHE A 144 17.57 -9.02 -23.78
N PRO A 145 17.52 -8.79 -25.11
CA PRO A 145 18.29 -9.40 -26.20
C PRO A 145 19.53 -8.60 -26.63
N THR A 146 19.84 -7.48 -25.97
CA THR A 146 20.93 -6.59 -26.37
C THR A 146 22.29 -7.19 -25.99
N LYS A 147 22.96 -7.81 -26.97
CA LYS A 147 24.35 -8.31 -26.90
C LYS A 147 25.40 -7.18 -26.74
N GLY A 148 25.14 -6.18 -25.91
CA GLY A 148 26.05 -5.10 -25.55
C GLY A 148 26.69 -5.33 -24.19
N LYS A 149 27.87 -4.74 -23.96
CA LYS A 149 28.39 -4.53 -22.61
C LYS A 149 27.54 -3.43 -21.97
N HIS A 150 26.86 -3.75 -20.89
CA HIS A 150 26.06 -2.79 -20.13
C HIS A 150 26.86 -2.31 -18.95
N THR A 151 26.85 -1.00 -18.71
CA THR A 151 27.58 -0.36 -17.62
C THR A 151 26.79 -0.41 -16.32
N TRP A 152 27.44 -0.17 -15.18
CA TRP A 152 26.73 -0.03 -13.90
C TRP A 152 25.67 1.07 -13.93
N LEU A 153 25.93 2.16 -14.66
CA LEU A 153 24.94 3.21 -14.82
C LEU A 153 23.73 2.72 -15.64
N ASP A 154 23.95 2.01 -16.74
CA ASP A 154 22.86 1.39 -17.54
C ASP A 154 22.01 0.44 -16.69
N PHE A 155 22.66 -0.33 -15.81
CA PHE A 155 21.98 -1.21 -14.86
C PHE A 155 21.05 -0.41 -13.93
N LEU A 156 21.51 0.68 -13.33
CA LEU A 156 20.67 1.50 -12.46
C LEU A 156 19.53 2.18 -13.24
N ILE A 157 19.80 2.67 -14.45
CA ILE A 157 18.79 3.28 -15.33
C ILE A 157 17.71 2.25 -15.69
N LEU A 158 18.08 1.03 -16.07
CA LEU A 158 17.13 -0.04 -16.39
C LEU A 158 16.21 -0.33 -15.20
N PHE A 159 16.74 -0.42 -13.99
CA PHE A 159 15.94 -0.69 -12.80
C PHE A 159 15.05 0.50 -12.41
N SER A 160 15.52 1.73 -12.62
CA SER A 160 14.70 2.94 -12.49
C SER A 160 13.51 2.92 -13.45
N ASN A 161 13.76 2.61 -14.73
CA ASN A 161 12.73 2.50 -15.76
C ASN A 161 11.72 1.40 -15.44
N LYS A 162 12.20 0.24 -14.97
CA LYS A 162 11.33 -0.84 -14.51
C LYS A 162 10.43 -0.44 -13.33
N SER A 163 10.93 0.35 -12.38
CA SER A 163 10.11 0.88 -11.30
C SER A 163 8.99 1.80 -11.82
N LEU A 164 9.25 2.61 -12.84
CA LEU A 164 8.24 3.46 -13.46
C LEU A 164 7.18 2.66 -14.23
N ASP A 165 7.61 1.60 -14.93
CA ASP A 165 6.68 0.69 -15.58
C ASP A 165 5.75 0.02 -14.56
N LEU A 166 6.29 -0.42 -13.42
CA LEU A 166 5.48 -0.96 -12.32
C LEU A 166 4.49 0.08 -11.77
N ILE A 167 4.89 1.35 -11.65
CA ILE A 167 3.99 2.44 -11.22
C ILE A 167 2.85 2.61 -12.24
N LYS A 168 3.19 2.74 -13.53
CA LYS A 168 2.22 2.90 -14.62
C LYS A 168 1.24 1.74 -14.68
N ASP A 169 1.73 0.52 -14.55
CA ASP A 169 0.91 -0.68 -14.49
C ASP A 169 0.01 -0.67 -13.26
N THR A 170 0.52 -0.26 -12.09
CA THR A 170 -0.27 -0.18 -10.86
C THR A 170 -1.40 0.85 -10.97
N TYR A 171 -1.17 2.00 -11.63
CA TYR A 171 -2.19 3.02 -11.85
C TYR A 171 -3.38 2.56 -12.70
N GLN A 172 -3.28 1.46 -13.45
CA GLN A 172 -4.44 0.86 -14.13
C GLN A 172 -5.55 0.45 -13.14
N PHE A 173 -5.21 0.25 -11.87
CA PHE A 173 -6.15 -0.08 -10.80
C PHE A 173 -6.55 1.12 -9.92
N MET A 174 -6.30 2.34 -10.37
CA MET A 174 -6.51 3.59 -9.61
C MET A 174 -7.82 3.66 -8.81
N PRO A 175 -9.00 3.24 -9.33
CA PRO A 175 -10.25 3.28 -8.56
C PRO A 175 -10.24 2.50 -7.24
N TYR A 176 -9.35 1.51 -7.12
CA TYR A 176 -9.24 0.62 -5.97
C TYR A 176 -8.04 0.92 -5.07
N LEU A 177 -7.15 1.83 -5.49
CA LEU A 177 -5.98 2.21 -4.71
C LEU A 177 -6.37 3.21 -3.63
N ASP A 178 -5.90 2.98 -2.40
CA ASP A 178 -6.08 3.96 -1.34
C ASP A 178 -5.05 5.10 -1.42
N LYS A 179 -5.36 6.18 -0.70
CA LYS A 179 -4.50 7.38 -0.66
C LYS A 179 -3.08 7.08 -0.15
N ALA A 180 -2.92 6.11 0.76
CA ALA A 180 -1.62 5.79 1.33
C ALA A 180 -0.71 5.16 0.26
N LEU A 181 -1.23 4.21 -0.52
CA LEU A 181 -0.52 3.63 -1.64
C LEU A 181 -0.22 4.65 -2.73
N LEU A 182 -1.18 5.49 -3.11
CA LEU A 182 -0.95 6.56 -4.10
C LEU A 182 0.18 7.49 -3.68
N ASN A 183 0.25 7.85 -2.40
CA ASN A 183 1.33 8.67 -1.86
C ASN A 183 2.69 7.95 -1.91
N LEU A 184 2.74 6.65 -1.62
CA LEU A 184 3.95 5.85 -1.73
C LEU A 184 4.44 5.75 -3.19
N LEU A 185 3.54 5.47 -4.14
CA LEU A 185 3.88 5.42 -5.56
C LEU A 185 4.41 6.77 -6.05
N TYR A 186 3.77 7.87 -5.64
CA TYR A 186 4.24 9.22 -5.95
C TYR A 186 5.63 9.50 -5.36
N LYS A 187 5.87 9.14 -4.09
CA LYS A 187 7.21 9.28 -3.46
C LYS A 187 8.28 8.50 -4.22
N ILE A 188 7.97 7.28 -4.70
CA ILE A 188 8.88 6.46 -5.50
C ILE A 188 9.16 7.17 -6.84
N GLU A 189 8.11 7.55 -7.56
CA GLU A 189 8.17 8.20 -8.87
C GLU A 189 8.98 9.51 -8.84
N SER A 190 8.77 10.32 -7.79
CA SER A 190 9.41 11.62 -7.59
C SER A 190 10.72 11.55 -6.80
N SER A 191 11.20 10.35 -6.45
CA SER A 191 12.44 10.22 -5.68
C SER A 191 13.64 10.73 -6.48
N ASN A 192 14.57 11.41 -5.80
CA ASN A 192 15.78 11.93 -6.42
C ASN A 192 16.58 10.83 -7.14
N PHE A 193 16.50 9.58 -6.69
CA PHE A 193 17.14 8.46 -7.36
C PHE A 193 16.59 8.25 -8.78
N ILE A 194 15.27 8.17 -8.92
CA ILE A 194 14.59 8.01 -10.21
C ILE A 194 14.80 9.24 -11.09
N VAL A 195 14.61 10.45 -10.54
CA VAL A 195 14.75 11.72 -11.27
C VAL A 195 16.17 11.91 -11.81
N ASN A 196 17.19 11.67 -10.98
CA ASN A 196 18.58 11.81 -11.39
C ASN A 196 18.91 10.80 -12.51
N LEU A 197 18.55 9.53 -12.34
CA LEU A 197 18.84 8.50 -13.36
C LEU A 197 18.13 8.76 -14.69
N LYS A 198 16.91 9.28 -14.70
CA LYS A 198 16.22 9.69 -15.95
C LYS A 198 16.99 10.74 -16.74
N SER A 199 17.61 11.70 -16.04
CA SER A 199 18.36 12.76 -16.72
C SER A 199 19.57 12.23 -17.50
N PHE A 200 20.14 11.09 -17.06
CA PHE A 200 21.27 10.43 -17.72
C PHE A 200 20.88 9.56 -18.92
N ASP A 201 19.64 9.09 -18.99
CA ASP A 201 19.12 8.37 -20.17
C ASP A 201 19.15 9.27 -21.43
N SER A 202 19.18 10.59 -21.24
CA SER A 202 19.16 11.60 -22.31
C SER A 202 20.54 12.19 -22.65
N THR A 203 21.59 11.89 -21.89
CA THR A 203 22.94 12.49 -22.05
C THR A 203 24.05 11.44 -21.93
N PRO A 204 24.64 10.97 -23.04
CA PRO A 204 25.54 9.81 -23.04
C PRO A 204 26.98 10.08 -22.55
N ASN A 205 27.32 11.31 -22.17
CA ASN A 205 28.67 11.64 -21.68
C ASN A 205 28.64 11.94 -20.18
N TYR A 206 29.16 11.00 -19.40
CA TYR A 206 29.31 11.13 -17.95
C TYR A 206 30.77 10.89 -17.54
N GLU A 207 31.32 11.84 -16.79
CA GLU A 207 32.70 11.80 -16.27
C GLU A 207 32.72 11.55 -14.75
N TYR A 208 31.78 10.76 -14.24
CA TYR A 208 31.81 10.38 -12.82
C TYR A 208 32.89 9.33 -12.58
N ALA A 209 33.75 9.59 -11.60
CA ALA A 209 34.77 8.65 -11.17
C ALA A 209 34.17 7.40 -10.49
N ASP A 210 33.04 7.57 -9.79
CA ASP A 210 32.36 6.54 -9.04
C ASP A 210 30.84 6.80 -8.95
N LEU A 211 30.08 5.89 -8.31
CA LEU A 211 28.64 6.04 -8.13
C LEU A 211 28.25 6.85 -6.88
N THR A 212 29.19 7.34 -6.07
CA THR A 212 28.93 8.06 -4.80
C THR A 212 27.82 9.13 -4.90
N PRO A 213 27.70 9.92 -5.99
CA PRO A 213 26.61 10.89 -6.14
C PRO A 213 25.20 10.31 -5.99
N PHE A 214 25.01 9.02 -6.31
CA PHE A 214 23.73 8.34 -6.21
C PHE A 214 23.46 7.71 -4.84
N ALA A 215 24.48 7.54 -3.99
CA ALA A 215 24.38 6.76 -2.74
C ALA A 215 23.26 7.24 -1.82
N LYS A 216 23.23 8.55 -1.51
CA LYS A 216 22.19 9.14 -0.65
C LYS A 216 20.80 9.01 -1.26
N SER A 217 20.68 9.24 -2.58
CA SER A 217 19.41 9.14 -3.27
C SER A 217 18.87 7.69 -3.27
N PHE A 218 19.76 6.71 -3.44
CA PHE A 218 19.43 5.29 -3.39
C PHE A 218 19.05 4.82 -1.98
N TYR A 219 19.75 5.31 -0.95
CA TYR A 219 19.38 5.05 0.44
C TYR A 219 17.96 5.55 0.75
N ASN A 220 17.65 6.79 0.38
CA ASN A 220 16.30 7.36 0.56
C ASN A 220 15.24 6.58 -0.23
N TYR A 221 15.54 6.19 -1.47
CA TYR A 221 14.68 5.31 -2.26
C TYR A 221 14.41 3.99 -1.51
N SER A 222 15.46 3.35 -0.97
CA SER A 222 15.33 2.11 -0.21
C SER A 222 14.43 2.27 1.02
N LYS A 223 14.48 3.41 1.71
CA LYS A 223 13.57 3.71 2.83
C LYS A 223 12.11 3.86 2.40
N ILE A 224 11.85 4.45 1.24
CA ILE A 224 10.49 4.49 0.67
C ILE A 224 10.01 3.06 0.36
N ILE A 225 10.90 2.18 -0.12
CA ILE A 225 10.56 0.78 -0.35
C ILE A 225 10.30 0.01 0.97
N ASP A 226 10.99 0.33 2.07
CA ASP A 226 10.69 -0.23 3.40
C ASP A 226 9.30 0.21 3.90
N GLU A 227 8.91 1.47 3.67
CA GLU A 227 7.54 1.95 3.94
C GLU A 227 6.50 1.18 3.10
N LEU A 228 6.82 0.91 1.82
CA LEU A 228 5.96 0.13 0.93
C LEU A 228 5.82 -1.33 1.38
N ASP A 229 6.91 -1.97 1.81
CA ASP A 229 6.91 -3.34 2.32
C ASP A 229 6.00 -3.45 3.56
N SER A 230 6.15 -2.50 4.50
CA SER A 230 5.29 -2.40 5.68
C SER A 230 3.80 -2.24 5.32
N TYR A 231 3.50 -1.43 4.29
CA TYR A 231 2.15 -1.29 3.76
C TYR A 231 1.61 -2.61 3.18
N ILE A 232 2.42 -3.33 2.40
CA ILE A 232 2.02 -4.63 1.83
C ILE A 232 1.72 -5.63 2.95
N GLU A 233 2.55 -5.69 3.99
CA GLU A 233 2.32 -6.57 5.14
C GLU A 233 1.02 -6.23 5.88
N GLU A 234 0.76 -4.94 6.14
CA GLU A 234 -0.47 -4.48 6.80
C GLU A 234 -1.71 -4.87 5.99
N LYS A 235 -1.70 -4.59 4.69
CA LYS A 235 -2.83 -4.89 3.80
C LYS A 235 -3.03 -6.39 3.59
N THR A 236 -1.94 -7.16 3.55
CA THR A 236 -2.02 -8.62 3.50
C THR A 236 -2.74 -9.15 4.75
N LYS A 237 -2.42 -8.65 5.95
CA LYS A 237 -3.12 -9.02 7.19
C LYS A 237 -4.60 -8.58 7.23
N LEU A 238 -4.95 -7.51 6.51
CA LEU A 238 -6.33 -7.04 6.42
C LEU A 238 -7.17 -7.94 5.49
N TYR A 239 -6.57 -8.38 4.37
CA TYR A 239 -7.25 -9.04 3.26
C TYR A 239 -7.14 -10.57 3.23
N MET A 240 -6.16 -11.15 3.92
CA MET A 240 -5.97 -12.60 4.10
C MET A 240 -6.28 -13.01 5.53
#